data_AF-A0A957WYK8-F1
#
_entry.id   AF-A0A957WYK8-F1
#
_cell.length_a   1.000
_cell.length_b   1.000
_cell.length_c   1.000
_cell.angle_alpha   90.00
_cell.angle_beta   90.00
_cell.angle_gamma   90.00
#
_symmetry.space_group_name_H-M   'P 1'
#
loop_
_entity.id
_entity.type
_entity.pdbx_description
1 polymer ?
#
loop_
_entity_poly.entity_id
_entity_poly.type
_entity_poly.pdbx_seq_one_letter_code
_entity_poly.pdbx_strand_id
1 'polypeptide(L)'
;MNRKEKTIIVTIIANLVLVGLKYGLAASSGSLALRASAWHSLADVFISLFVLVGLLLSRWEMDRRRNQVSVIENLVALVVAGFIFYVAYDIFQETILNRETPDLRNLWPVTLGSLLTVIITYFTARYKEYVGRITSSPSLIAGGYHSRMDLYASVLVVISLAASAVGLGALDRLAAVIVILFVLVAGWEIASSALSALLQGGVVISLAAS
;
A
#
# COMPACT_ATOMS: atom_id res chain seq x y z
N MET A 1 22.90 -8.78 8.85
CA MET A 1 21.87 -7.82 8.37
C MET A 1 22.29 -6.40 8.68
N ASN A 2 22.33 -5.55 7.65
CA ASN A 2 22.64 -4.13 7.80
C ASN A 2 21.46 -3.35 8.41
N ARG A 3 21.70 -2.16 8.96
CA ARG A 3 20.65 -1.31 9.57
C ARG A 3 19.46 -1.09 8.64
N LYS A 4 19.70 -0.92 7.33
CA LYS A 4 18.65 -0.74 6.29
C LYS A 4 17.72 -1.96 6.18
N GLU A 5 18.27 -3.17 6.15
CA GLU A 5 17.48 -4.41 6.03
C GLU A 5 16.61 -4.64 7.27
N LYS A 6 17.19 -4.42 8.46
CA LYS A 6 16.43 -4.51 9.71
C LYS A 6 15.23 -3.56 9.68
N THR A 7 15.45 -2.32 9.23
CA THR A 7 14.37 -1.34 9.10
C THR A 7 13.31 -1.79 8.10
N ILE A 8 13.69 -2.28 6.91
CA ILE A 8 12.71 -2.76 5.92
C ILE A 8 11.87 -3.90 6.51
N ILE A 9 12.48 -4.91 7.14
CA ILE A 9 11.75 -6.02 7.75
C ILE A 9 10.80 -5.54 8.86
N VAL A 10 11.28 -4.69 9.77
CA VAL A 10 10.42 -4.11 10.83
C VAL A 10 9.23 -3.38 10.22
N THR A 11 9.43 -2.62 9.15
CA THR A 11 8.36 -1.87 8.50
C THR A 11 7.39 -2.76 7.72
N ILE A 12 7.85 -3.87 7.13
CA ILE A 12 6.98 -4.88 6.50
C ILE A 12 6.09 -5.54 7.55
N ILE A 13 6.66 -5.92 8.70
CA ILE A 13 5.89 -6.51 9.80
C ILE A 13 4.86 -5.50 10.33
N ALA A 14 5.26 -4.23 10.52
CA ALA A 14 4.34 -3.17 10.94
C ALA A 14 3.19 -2.99 9.93
N ASN A 15 3.48 -2.99 8.63
CA ASN A 15 2.47 -2.90 7.58
C ASN A 15 1.54 -4.12 7.56
N LEU A 16 2.05 -5.34 7.78
CA LEU A 16 1.21 -6.54 7.91
C LEU A 16 0.25 -6.45 9.10
N VAL A 17 0.74 -5.95 10.25
CA VAL A 17 -0.10 -5.69 11.43
C VAL A 17 -1.18 -4.63 11.11
N LEU A 18 -0.80 -3.55 10.42
CA LEU A 18 -1.75 -2.51 9.97
C LEU A 18 -2.85 -3.08 9.08
N VAL A 19 -2.50 -3.94 8.11
CA VAL A 19 -3.47 -4.63 7.26
C VAL A 19 -4.46 -5.43 8.09
N GLY A 20 -3.97 -6.27 9.01
CA GLY A 20 -4.83 -7.08 9.87
C GLY A 20 -5.78 -6.24 10.73
N LEU A 21 -5.26 -5.17 11.34
CA LEU A 21 -6.06 -4.24 12.14
C LEU A 21 -7.13 -3.55 11.28
N LYS A 22 -6.75 -2.94 10.15
CA LYS A 22 -7.69 -2.24 9.26
C LYS A 22 -8.76 -3.18 8.72
N TYR A 23 -8.42 -4.41 8.34
CA TYR A 23 -9.39 -5.39 7.84
C TYR A 23 -10.37 -5.85 8.92
N GLY A 24 -9.89 -6.13 10.13
CA GLY A 24 -10.76 -6.50 11.25
C GLY A 24 -11.71 -5.36 11.66
N LEU A 25 -11.20 -4.13 11.69
CA LEU A 25 -12.01 -2.95 11.96
C LEU A 25 -13.01 -2.66 10.83
N ALA A 26 -12.64 -2.87 9.57
CA ALA A 26 -13.55 -2.72 8.44
C ALA A 26 -14.68 -3.75 8.50
N ALA A 27 -14.37 -5.02 8.76
CA ALA A 27 -15.36 -6.10 8.86
C ALA A 27 -16.35 -5.89 10.02
N SER A 28 -15.89 -5.33 11.15
CA SER A 28 -16.73 -5.07 12.32
C SER A 28 -17.60 -3.81 12.22
N SER A 29 -17.27 -2.90 11.30
CA SER A 29 -17.98 -1.63 11.11
C SER A 29 -18.81 -1.53 9.85
N GLY A 30 -18.47 -2.27 8.80
CA GLY A 30 -19.03 -2.08 7.46
C GLY A 30 -18.52 -0.82 6.75
N SER A 31 -17.47 -0.15 7.27
CA SER A 31 -16.92 1.07 6.66
C SER A 31 -16.23 0.78 5.33
N LEU A 32 -16.67 1.50 4.29
CA LEU A 32 -16.09 1.44 2.96
C LEU A 32 -14.73 2.14 2.93
N ALA A 33 -14.59 3.26 3.67
CA ALA A 33 -13.32 3.99 3.75
C ALA A 33 -12.22 3.15 4.38
N LEU A 34 -12.56 2.44 5.47
CA LEU A 34 -11.61 1.61 6.19
C LEU A 34 -11.25 0.35 5.39
N ARG A 35 -12.22 -0.23 4.67
CA ARG A 35 -11.97 -1.34 3.74
C ARG A 35 -11.04 -0.94 2.59
N ALA A 36 -11.27 0.22 1.97
CA ALA A 36 -10.39 0.78 0.96
C ALA A 36 -8.97 1.02 1.52
N SER A 37 -8.87 1.54 2.75
CA SER A 37 -7.59 1.77 3.42
C SER A 37 -6.86 0.48 3.76
N ALA A 38 -7.58 -0.57 4.14
CA ALA A 38 -6.98 -1.90 4.34
C ALA A 38 -6.37 -2.44 3.05
N TRP A 39 -7.07 -2.26 1.92
CA TRP A 39 -6.56 -2.68 0.61
C TRP A 39 -5.34 -1.88 0.16
N HIS A 40 -5.35 -0.57 0.42
CA HIS A 40 -4.19 0.29 0.19
C HIS A 40 -2.96 -0.20 0.97
N SER A 41 -3.11 -0.44 2.28
CA SER A 41 -2.00 -0.95 3.10
C SER A 41 -1.54 -2.35 2.67
N LEU A 42 -2.43 -3.19 2.12
CA LEU A 42 -2.06 -4.49 1.59
C LEU A 42 -1.22 -4.36 0.31
N ALA A 43 -1.59 -3.45 -0.59
CA ALA A 43 -0.80 -3.12 -1.77
C ALA A 43 0.61 -2.65 -1.37
N ASP A 44 0.72 -1.80 -0.34
CA ASP A 44 1.99 -1.32 0.20
C ASP A 44 2.89 -2.44 0.75
N VAL A 45 2.31 -3.48 1.36
CA VAL A 45 3.05 -4.67 1.79
C VAL A 45 3.65 -5.38 0.59
N PHE A 46 2.87 -5.60 -0.46
CA PHE A 46 3.36 -6.24 -1.68
C PHE A 46 4.46 -5.42 -2.34
N ILE A 47 4.29 -4.11 -2.50
CA ILE A 47 5.32 -3.20 -3.03
C ILE A 47 6.60 -3.35 -2.21
N SER A 48 6.50 -3.26 -0.88
CA SER A 48 7.65 -3.34 0.02
C SER A 48 8.36 -4.70 -0.07
N LEU A 49 7.60 -5.78 -0.26
CA LEU A 49 8.13 -7.12 -0.45
C LEU A 49 8.88 -7.25 -1.78
N PHE A 50 8.31 -6.77 -2.89
CA PHE A 50 8.98 -6.78 -4.19
C PHE A 50 10.28 -5.96 -4.17
N VAL A 51 10.25 -4.78 -3.54
CA VAL A 51 11.46 -3.95 -3.36
C VAL A 51 12.51 -4.70 -2.54
N LEU A 52 12.12 -5.38 -1.46
CA LEU A 52 13.05 -6.17 -0.65
C LEU A 52 13.65 -7.33 -1.45
N VAL A 53 12.84 -8.09 -2.18
CA VAL A 53 13.33 -9.22 -2.98
C VAL A 53 14.28 -8.72 -4.08
N GLY A 54 13.91 -7.66 -4.80
CA GLY A 54 14.77 -7.06 -5.83
C GLY A 54 16.11 -6.57 -5.27
N LEU A 55 16.11 -5.96 -4.08
CA LEU A 55 17.34 -5.57 -3.37
C LEU A 55 18.19 -6.77 -2.93
N LEU A 56 17.57 -7.86 -2.49
CA LEU A 56 18.29 -9.07 -2.08
C LEU A 56 18.92 -9.78 -3.29
N LEU A 57 18.19 -9.90 -4.40
CA LEU A 57 18.70 -10.50 -5.63
C LEU A 57 19.78 -9.65 -6.30
N SER A 58 19.66 -8.33 -6.26
CA SER A 58 20.69 -7.40 -6.72
C SER A 58 22.04 -7.62 -6.03
N ARG A 59 22.05 -8.13 -4.79
CA ARG A 59 23.28 -8.38 -4.04
C ARG A 59 23.89 -9.74 -4.29
N TRP A 60 23.13 -10.67 -4.86
CA TRP A 60 23.54 -12.07 -4.95
C TRP A 60 24.13 -12.46 -6.31
N GLU A 61 24.30 -11.49 -7.22
CA GLU A 61 25.05 -11.57 -8.49
C GLU A 61 25.33 -13.01 -8.96
N MET A 62 24.26 -13.73 -9.34
CA MET A 62 24.36 -15.05 -9.96
C MET A 62 24.01 -14.91 -11.44
N ASP A 63 25.07 -14.80 -12.23
CA ASP A 63 25.13 -14.29 -13.59
C ASP A 63 24.49 -15.16 -14.70
N ARG A 64 23.49 -16.00 -14.38
CA ARG A 64 22.81 -16.83 -15.41
C ARG A 64 21.29 -16.98 -15.26
N ARG A 65 20.69 -16.69 -14.09
CA ARG A 65 19.23 -16.81 -13.87
C ARG A 65 18.54 -15.51 -13.46
N ARG A 66 19.30 -14.41 -13.32
CA ARG A 66 18.79 -13.10 -12.91
C ARG A 66 17.62 -12.60 -13.78
N ASN A 67 17.72 -12.75 -15.10
CA ASN A 67 16.65 -12.35 -16.01
C ASN A 67 15.39 -13.20 -15.82
N GLN A 68 15.51 -14.54 -15.68
CA GLN A 68 14.34 -15.41 -15.48
C GLN A 68 13.61 -15.10 -14.17
N VAL A 69 14.35 -14.86 -13.08
CA VAL A 69 13.75 -14.50 -11.79
C VAL A 69 13.06 -13.13 -11.87
N SER A 70 13.70 -12.14 -12.50
CA SER A 70 13.10 -10.80 -12.67
C SER A 70 11.83 -10.82 -13.53
N VAL A 71 11.77 -11.65 -14.58
CA VAL A 71 10.54 -11.82 -15.39
C VAL A 71 9.41 -12.38 -14.54
N ILE A 72 9.68 -13.41 -13.73
CA ILE A 72 8.67 -14.00 -12.83
C ILE A 72 8.18 -12.96 -11.81
N GLU A 73 9.08 -12.20 -11.21
CA GLU A 73 8.73 -11.14 -10.25
C GLU A 73 7.80 -10.09 -10.86
N ASN A 74 8.14 -9.60 -12.05
CA ASN A 74 7.32 -8.60 -12.73
C ASN A 74 5.97 -9.18 -13.17
N LEU A 75 5.90 -10.45 -13.55
CA LEU A 75 4.62 -11.13 -13.82
C LEU A 75 3.76 -11.23 -12.56
N VAL A 76 4.34 -11.61 -11.41
CA VAL A 76 3.61 -11.65 -10.14
C VAL A 76 3.16 -10.23 -9.75
N ALA A 77 3.98 -9.21 -9.95
CA ALA A 77 3.62 -7.82 -9.71
C ALA A 77 2.44 -7.36 -10.57
N LEU A 78 2.38 -7.78 -11.85
CA LEU A 78 1.22 -7.52 -12.72
C LEU A 78 -0.05 -8.22 -12.22
N VAL A 79 0.05 -9.47 -11.76
CA VAL A 79 -1.09 -10.19 -11.16
C VAL A 79 -1.59 -9.47 -9.90
N VAL A 80 -0.68 -9.04 -9.04
CA VAL A 80 -1.02 -8.26 -7.83
C VAL A 80 -1.68 -6.93 -8.20
N ALA A 81 -1.15 -6.21 -9.18
CA ALA A 81 -1.77 -4.97 -9.67
C ALA A 81 -3.18 -5.21 -10.24
N GLY A 82 -3.38 -6.30 -11.01
CA GLY A 82 -4.70 -6.70 -11.49
C GLY A 82 -5.68 -6.97 -10.35
N PHE A 83 -5.23 -7.64 -9.28
CA PHE A 83 -6.05 -7.88 -8.09
C PHE A 83 -6.37 -6.59 -7.32
N ILE A 84 -5.43 -5.65 -7.27
CA ILE A 84 -5.65 -4.30 -6.72
C ILE A 84 -6.74 -3.56 -7.51
N PHE A 85 -6.66 -3.57 -8.85
CA PHE A 85 -7.69 -2.97 -9.70
C PHE A 85 -9.05 -3.63 -9.54
N TYR A 86 -9.09 -4.96 -9.43
CA TYR A 86 -10.33 -5.69 -9.18
C TYR A 86 -11.01 -5.25 -7.88
N VAL A 87 -10.28 -5.16 -6.77
CA VAL A 87 -10.88 -4.73 -5.51
C VAL A 87 -11.18 -3.23 -5.47
N ALA A 88 -10.37 -2.39 -6.11
CA ALA A 88 -10.70 -0.98 -6.27
C ALA A 88 -12.02 -0.82 -7.03
N TYR A 89 -12.25 -1.62 -8.08
CA TYR A 89 -13.50 -1.65 -8.82
C TYR A 89 -14.67 -2.18 -7.97
N ASP A 90 -14.47 -3.25 -7.21
CA ASP A 90 -15.47 -3.82 -6.29
C ASP A 90 -15.95 -2.78 -5.25
N ILE A 91 -15.01 -2.11 -4.59
CA ILE A 91 -15.34 -1.05 -3.62
C ILE A 91 -15.96 0.16 -4.33
N PHE A 92 -15.51 0.51 -5.54
CA PHE A 92 -16.09 1.60 -6.32
C PHE A 92 -17.56 1.34 -6.66
N GLN A 93 -17.89 0.11 -7.10
CA GLN A 93 -19.26 -0.33 -7.34
C GLN A 93 -20.11 -0.18 -6.08
N GLU A 94 -19.61 -0.67 -4.95
CA GLU A 94 -20.30 -0.59 -3.66
C GLU A 94 -20.47 0.85 -3.16
N THR A 95 -19.52 1.74 -3.46
CA THR A 95 -19.53 3.13 -2.97
C THR A 95 -20.38 4.06 -3.84
N ILE A 96 -20.33 3.90 -5.17
CA ILE A 96 -20.94 4.83 -6.13
C ILE A 96 -22.27 4.31 -6.68
N LEU A 97 -22.39 3.00 -6.95
CA LEU A 97 -23.55 2.43 -7.62
C LEU A 97 -24.60 1.94 -6.62
N ASN A 98 -24.19 1.45 -5.44
CA ASN A 98 -25.13 1.17 -4.36
C ASN A 98 -25.48 2.46 -3.58
N ARG A 99 -26.73 2.91 -3.73
CA ARG A 99 -27.24 4.10 -3.03
C ARG A 99 -27.59 3.85 -1.57
N GLU A 100 -27.65 2.60 -1.13
CA GLU A 100 -27.96 2.24 0.26
C GLU A 100 -26.87 2.72 1.22
N THR A 101 -27.27 3.47 2.25
CA THR A 101 -26.34 3.95 3.29
C THR A 101 -25.63 2.75 3.89
N PRO A 102 -24.28 2.74 3.96
CA PRO A 102 -23.58 1.64 4.59
C PRO A 102 -24.15 1.44 5.99
N ASP A 103 -24.50 0.22 6.34
CA ASP A 103 -24.98 -0.12 7.68
C ASP A 103 -23.79 -0.08 8.65
N LEU A 104 -23.44 1.15 9.04
CA LEU A 104 -22.27 1.41 9.86
C LEU A 104 -22.56 1.05 11.31
N ARG A 105 -21.77 0.12 11.85
CA ARG A 105 -21.93 -0.41 13.20
C ARG A 105 -20.67 -0.17 14.03
N ASN A 106 -20.81 -0.19 15.36
CA ASN A 106 -19.69 -0.12 16.30
C ASN A 106 -18.71 1.05 16.08
N LEU A 107 -19.21 2.19 15.60
CA LEU A 107 -18.37 3.29 15.11
C LEU A 107 -17.44 3.87 16.18
N TRP A 108 -17.87 3.96 17.45
CA TRP A 108 -17.03 4.46 18.54
C TRP A 108 -15.80 3.58 18.81
N PRO A 109 -15.95 2.27 19.11
CA PRO A 109 -14.81 1.35 19.22
C PRO A 109 -13.93 1.32 17.97
N VAL A 110 -14.54 1.36 16.78
CA VAL A 110 -13.82 1.28 15.51
C VAL A 110 -12.99 2.54 15.26
N THR A 111 -13.54 3.72 15.57
CA THR A 111 -12.81 5.00 15.49
C THR A 111 -11.60 4.97 16.42
N LEU A 112 -11.76 4.52 17.67
CA LEU A 112 -10.65 4.37 18.62
C LEU A 112 -9.60 3.35 18.14
N GLY A 113 -10.04 2.23 17.58
CA GLY A 113 -9.14 1.24 16.96
C GLY A 113 -8.40 1.81 15.75
N SER A 114 -9.06 2.64 14.94
CA SER A 114 -8.45 3.27 13.76
C SER A 114 -7.38 4.31 14.14
N LEU A 115 -7.51 4.99 15.29
CA LEU A 115 -6.44 5.83 15.84
C LEU A 115 -5.15 5.05 16.12
N LEU A 116 -5.26 3.80 16.57
CA LEU A 116 -4.09 2.95 16.74
C LEU A 116 -3.35 2.72 15.42
N THR A 117 -4.09 2.57 14.31
CA THR A 117 -3.47 2.41 12.97
C THR A 117 -2.74 3.68 12.54
N VAL A 118 -3.29 4.86 12.83
CA VAL A 118 -2.64 6.16 12.60
C VAL A 118 -1.34 6.26 13.41
N ILE A 119 -1.36 5.88 14.69
CA ILE A 119 -0.19 5.92 15.56
C ILE A 119 0.92 5.00 15.03
N ILE A 120 0.60 3.75 14.69
CA ILE A 120 1.57 2.80 14.14
C ILE A 120 2.17 3.32 12.82
N THR A 121 1.33 3.90 11.95
CA THR A 121 1.77 4.44 10.66
C THR A 121 2.68 5.66 10.84
N TYR A 122 2.37 6.54 11.80
CA TYR A 122 3.20 7.69 12.15
C TYR A 122 4.61 7.26 12.60
N PHE A 123 4.68 6.31 13.53
CA PHE A 123 5.98 5.79 13.99
C PHE A 123 6.74 5.09 12.88
N THR A 124 6.06 4.33 12.03
CA THR A 124 6.66 3.67 10.86
C THR A 124 7.26 4.69 9.88
N ALA A 125 6.51 5.75 9.54
CA ALA A 125 6.99 6.83 8.68
C ALA A 125 8.22 7.52 9.29
N ARG A 126 8.15 7.88 10.57
CA ARG A 126 9.25 8.57 11.27
C ARG A 126 10.50 7.70 11.36
N TYR A 127 10.32 6.40 11.61
CA TYR A 127 11.42 5.45 11.70
C TYR A 127 12.13 5.27 10.36
N LYS A 128 11.38 5.14 9.25
CA LYS A 128 11.93 5.09 7.89
C LYS A 128 12.74 6.34 7.55
N GLU A 129 12.20 7.53 7.80
CA GLU A 129 12.91 8.79 7.57
C GLU A 129 14.18 8.90 8.42
N TYR A 130 14.10 8.58 9.70
CA TYR A 130 15.22 8.69 10.63
C TYR A 130 16.39 7.79 10.21
N VAL A 131 16.11 6.50 9.96
CA VAL A 131 17.15 5.56 9.51
C VAL A 131 17.61 5.92 8.10
N GLY A 132 16.73 6.41 7.24
CA GLY A 132 17.06 6.87 5.89
C GLY A 132 18.09 8.01 5.90
N ARG A 133 17.92 9.00 6.78
CA ARG A 133 18.88 10.11 6.93
C ARG A 133 20.22 9.65 7.50
N ILE A 134 20.21 8.82 8.55
CA ILE A 134 21.45 8.33 9.18
C ILE A 134 22.25 7.44 8.23
N THR A 135 21.56 6.67 7.39
CA THR A 135 22.21 5.75 6.45
C THR A 135 22.37 6.32 5.04
N SER A 136 22.11 7.62 4.86
CA SER A 136 22.12 8.35 3.59
C SER A 136 21.46 7.54 2.46
N SER A 137 20.25 7.05 2.73
CA SER A 137 19.52 6.14 1.84
C SER A 137 18.30 6.84 1.25
N PRO A 138 18.38 7.35 0.01
CA PRO A 138 17.26 8.02 -0.66
C PRO A 138 16.01 7.15 -0.71
N SER A 139 16.16 5.84 -0.92
CA SER A 139 15.06 4.87 -0.95
C SER A 139 14.28 4.78 0.37
N LEU A 140 14.97 4.83 1.51
CA LEU A 140 14.33 4.75 2.83
C LEU A 140 13.65 6.08 3.20
N ILE A 141 14.25 7.20 2.78
CA ILE A 141 13.65 8.54 2.94
C ILE A 141 12.38 8.63 2.10
N ALA A 142 12.43 8.21 0.83
CA ALA A 142 11.27 8.14 -0.06
C ALA A 142 10.18 7.23 0.52
N GLY A 143 10.54 6.04 1.01
CA GLY A 143 9.59 5.15 1.69
C GLY A 143 9.00 5.73 2.98
N GLY A 144 9.74 6.62 3.66
CA GLY A 144 9.23 7.40 4.79
C GLY A 144 8.17 8.41 4.36
N TYR A 145 8.43 9.17 3.28
CA TYR A 145 7.43 10.08 2.69
C TYR A 145 6.18 9.34 2.22
N HIS A 146 6.34 8.17 1.58
CA HIS A 146 5.20 7.32 1.20
C HIS A 146 4.34 6.94 2.42
N SER A 147 4.98 6.48 3.50
CA SER A 147 4.26 6.19 4.75
C SER A 147 3.61 7.41 5.40
N ARG A 148 4.07 8.65 5.12
CA ARG A 148 3.33 9.85 5.54
C ARG A 148 2.07 10.07 4.72
N MET A 149 2.08 9.75 3.43
CA MET A 149 0.88 9.81 2.60
C MET A 149 -0.17 8.82 3.11
N ASP A 150 0.23 7.59 3.45
CA ASP A 150 -0.66 6.60 4.10
C ASP A 150 -1.13 7.08 5.48
N LEU A 151 -0.28 7.79 6.24
CA LEU A 151 -0.70 8.43 7.50
C LEU A 151 -1.83 9.43 7.25
N TYR A 152 -1.71 10.31 6.25
CA TYR A 152 -2.76 11.27 5.93
C TYR A 152 -4.05 10.60 5.45
N ALA A 153 -3.94 9.55 4.63
CA ALA A 153 -5.09 8.73 4.23
C ALA A 153 -5.75 8.06 5.44
N SER A 154 -4.97 7.53 6.37
CA SER A 154 -5.47 6.89 7.59
C SER A 154 -6.15 7.90 8.52
N VAL A 155 -5.61 9.12 8.66
CA VAL A 155 -6.25 10.21 9.41
C VAL A 155 -7.58 10.60 8.78
N LEU A 156 -7.65 10.70 7.45
CA LEU A 156 -8.90 10.97 6.74
C LEU A 156 -9.98 9.92 7.08
N VAL A 157 -9.61 8.64 7.13
CA VAL A 157 -10.51 7.54 7.52
C VAL A 157 -10.97 7.68 8.98
N VAL A 158 -10.08 8.03 9.91
CA VAL A 158 -10.49 8.26 11.31
C VAL A 158 -11.50 9.41 11.40
N ILE A 159 -11.24 10.51 10.69
CA ILE A 159 -12.14 11.66 10.66
C ILE A 159 -13.49 11.25 10.06
N SER A 160 -13.52 10.46 8.99
CA SER A 160 -14.77 9.99 8.39
C SER A 160 -15.56 9.06 9.31
N LEU A 161 -14.89 8.18 10.05
CA LEU A 161 -15.51 7.30 11.04
C LEU A 161 -16.08 8.09 12.23
N ALA A 162 -15.34 9.07 12.75
CA ALA A 162 -15.80 9.94 13.82
C ALA A 162 -17.02 10.77 13.40
N ALA A 163 -16.99 11.33 12.18
CA ALA A 163 -18.13 12.01 11.57
C ALA A 163 -19.34 11.07 11.41
N SER A 164 -19.10 9.84 10.95
CA SER A 164 -20.17 8.86 10.79
C SER A 164 -20.79 8.48 12.14
N ALA A 165 -19.99 8.44 13.22
CA ALA A 165 -20.46 8.16 14.57
C ALA A 165 -21.44 9.20 15.11
N VAL A 166 -21.39 10.44 14.61
CA VAL A 166 -22.33 11.53 14.97
C VAL A 166 -23.47 11.71 13.94
N GLY A 167 -23.64 10.76 13.02
CA GLY A 167 -24.75 10.72 12.06
C GLY A 167 -24.40 11.15 10.63
N LEU A 168 -23.14 11.50 10.34
CA LEU A 168 -22.70 11.94 9.00
C LEU A 168 -22.11 10.78 8.17
N GLY A 169 -22.85 9.67 8.03
CA GLY A 169 -22.39 8.46 7.33
C GLY A 169 -21.96 8.67 5.87
N ALA A 170 -22.44 9.73 5.21
CA ALA A 170 -22.02 10.10 3.86
C ALA A 170 -20.51 10.43 3.77
N LEU A 171 -19.89 10.87 4.87
CA LEU A 171 -18.46 11.16 4.91
C LEU A 171 -17.60 9.90 4.79
N ASP A 172 -18.08 8.74 5.23
CA ASP A 172 -17.40 7.46 5.01
C ASP A 172 -17.30 7.15 3.51
N ARG A 173 -18.39 7.32 2.75
CA ARG A 173 -18.35 7.13 1.29
C ARG A 173 -17.38 8.09 0.60
N LEU A 174 -17.40 9.38 0.98
CA LEU A 174 -16.48 10.36 0.38
C LEU A 174 -15.01 10.01 0.67
N ALA A 175 -14.71 9.61 1.90
CA ALA A 175 -13.37 9.14 2.26
C ALA A 175 -13.01 7.86 1.49
N ALA A 176 -13.94 6.92 1.31
CA ALA A 176 -13.74 5.72 0.52
C ALA A 176 -13.36 6.06 -0.94
N VAL A 177 -14.08 6.98 -1.59
CA VAL A 177 -13.73 7.42 -2.96
C VAL A 177 -12.31 7.98 -3.02
N ILE A 178 -11.93 8.83 -2.08
CA ILE A 178 -10.58 9.41 -2.04
C ILE A 178 -9.52 8.32 -1.87
N VAL A 179 -9.74 7.36 -0.97
CA VAL A 179 -8.80 6.27 -0.73
C VAL A 179 -8.73 5.31 -1.93
N ILE A 180 -9.85 5.02 -2.60
CA ILE A 180 -9.87 4.24 -3.84
C ILE A 180 -9.00 4.89 -4.91
N LEU A 181 -9.02 6.22 -5.05
CA LEU A 181 -8.12 6.91 -5.99
C LEU A 181 -6.65 6.65 -5.64
N PHE A 182 -6.27 6.66 -4.36
CA PHE A 182 -4.91 6.29 -3.94
C PHE A 182 -4.56 4.84 -4.24
N VAL A 183 -5.51 3.91 -4.04
CA VAL A 183 -5.35 2.49 -4.39
C VAL A 183 -5.13 2.32 -5.89
N LEU A 184 -5.92 3.02 -6.73
CA LEU A 184 -5.79 2.96 -8.18
C LEU A 184 -4.44 3.52 -8.65
N VAL A 185 -3.98 4.63 -8.07
CA VAL A 185 -2.66 5.20 -8.37
C VAL A 185 -1.55 4.22 -8.01
N ALA A 186 -1.61 3.60 -6.82
CA ALA A 186 -0.63 2.59 -6.40
C ALA A 186 -0.65 1.36 -7.33
N GLY A 187 -1.83 0.86 -7.70
CA GLY A 187 -1.97 -0.24 -8.65
C GLY A 187 -1.38 0.09 -10.02
N TRP A 188 -1.59 1.32 -10.50
CA TRP A 188 -1.01 1.82 -11.76
C TRP A 188 0.51 1.94 -11.70
N GLU A 189 1.06 2.44 -10.59
CA GLU A 189 2.51 2.53 -10.39
C GLU A 189 3.17 1.15 -10.40
N ILE A 190 2.56 0.15 -9.75
CA ILE A 190 3.02 -1.24 -9.78
C ILE A 190 2.96 -1.79 -11.22
N ALA A 191 1.80 -1.67 -11.87
CA ALA A 191 1.59 -2.23 -13.20
C ALA A 191 2.55 -1.60 -14.22
N SER A 192 2.68 -0.27 -14.22
CA SER A 192 3.56 0.46 -15.13
C SER A 192 5.04 0.15 -14.89
N SER A 193 5.46 0.02 -13.64
CA SER A 193 6.84 -0.38 -13.29
C SER A 193 7.14 -1.80 -13.76
N ALA A 194 6.24 -2.75 -13.48
CA ALA A 194 6.41 -4.14 -13.88
C ALA A 194 6.40 -4.31 -15.41
N LEU A 195 5.49 -3.61 -16.11
CA LEU A 195 5.43 -3.63 -17.57
C LEU A 195 6.70 -3.01 -18.19
N SER A 196 7.16 -1.87 -17.66
CA SER A 196 8.39 -1.22 -18.11
C SER A 196 9.59 -2.14 -17.93
N ALA A 197 9.69 -2.83 -16.79
CA ALA A 197 10.77 -3.78 -16.52
C ALA A 197 10.72 -5.01 -17.45
N LEU A 198 9.53 -5.52 -17.80
CA LEU A 198 9.37 -6.60 -18.78
C LEU A 198 9.71 -6.16 -20.20
N LEU A 199 9.31 -4.95 -20.60
CA LEU A 199 9.63 -4.40 -21.92
C LEU A 199 11.14 -4.14 -22.07
N GLN A 200 11.80 -3.61 -21.04
CA GLN A 200 13.25 -3.38 -21.03
C GLN A 200 14.03 -4.70 -20.92
N GLY A 201 13.52 -5.69 -20.19
CA GLY A 201 14.06 -7.06 -20.15
C GLY A 201 13.81 -7.87 -21.42
N GLY A 202 12.91 -7.40 -22.30
CA GLY A 202 12.53 -8.01 -23.58
C GLY A 202 13.10 -7.33 -24.83
N VAL A 203 13.84 -6.21 -24.68
CA VAL A 203 14.54 -5.55 -25.79
C VAL A 203 16.02 -5.43 -25.47
N VAL A 204 16.73 -6.56 -25.62
CA VAL A 204 18.09 -6.52 -26.18
C VAL A 204 17.95 -6.82 -27.66
N ILE A 205 17.47 -5.85 -28.44
CA ILE A 205 17.72 -5.82 -29.87
C ILE A 205 18.32 -4.46 -30.20
N SER A 206 19.62 -4.50 -30.42
CA SER A 206 20.36 -3.65 -31.33
C SER A 206 20.08 -2.15 -31.28
N LEU A 207 20.92 -1.44 -30.52
CA LEU A 207 21.74 -0.41 -31.17
C LEU A 207 23.21 -0.77 -30.92
N ALA A 208 23.70 -1.72 -31.73
CA ALA A 208 25.10 -1.79 -32.07
C ALA A 208 25.43 -0.59 -32.98
N ALA A 209 26.64 -0.06 -32.82
CA ALA A 209 27.44 0.51 -33.89
C ALA A 209 26.78 1.60 -34.78
N SER A 210 26.99 2.85 -34.38
CA SER A 210 27.51 3.91 -35.26
C SER A 210 28.04 5.06 -34.42
#